data_AF-A0A1G2XGS4-F1
#
_entry.id   AF-A0A1G2XGS4-F1
#
_cell.length_a   1.000
_cell.length_b   1.000
_cell.length_c   1.000
_cell.angle_alpha   90.00
_cell.angle_beta   90.00
_cell.angle_gamma   90.00
#
_symmetry.space_group_name_H-M   'P 1'
#
loop_
_entity.id
_entity.type
_entity.pdbx_description
1 polymer ?
#
loop_
_entity_poly.entity_id
_entity_poly.type
_entity_poly.pdbx_seq_one_letter_code
_entity_poly.pdbx_strand_id
1 'polypeptide(L)'
;MAVEAPISRFKKNNLKMYIVACVIAAVWFGYDGYLNEKFKTDHTDTNGKPDSTLYFNQKGAPIMLGAAIVLGFFFFAAKDRKIVADDTELKVPAQDSIAYSKIESIDRTHFAKKGYFVVNYKDWKDRPASIKLSDRKWDNLAAVLDHLTAKIS
;
A
#
# COMPACT_ATOMS: atom_id res chain seq x y z
N MET A 1 -27.78 -4.93 0.96
CA MET A 1 -26.64 -5.60 1.64
C MET A 1 -25.37 -5.02 1.07
N ALA A 2 -24.46 -4.52 1.91
CA ALA A 2 -23.22 -3.92 1.42
C ALA A 2 -22.13 -4.98 1.20
N VAL A 3 -21.45 -4.90 0.06
CA VAL A 3 -20.27 -5.73 -0.25
C VAL A 3 -19.01 -4.91 -0.01
N GLU A 4 -18.08 -5.46 0.76
CA GLU A 4 -16.82 -4.80 1.09
C GLU A 4 -15.64 -5.44 0.37
N ALA A 5 -14.79 -4.60 -0.19
CA ALA A 5 -13.52 -4.96 -0.81
C ALA A 5 -12.37 -4.23 -0.08
N PRO A 6 -11.79 -4.84 0.98
CA PRO A 6 -10.69 -4.24 1.73
C PRO A 6 -9.40 -4.18 0.90
N ILE A 7 -8.45 -3.33 1.27
CA ILE A 7 -7.13 -3.32 0.64
C ILE A 7 -6.50 -4.72 0.66
N SER A 8 -5.85 -5.09 -0.45
CA SER A 8 -5.42 -6.47 -0.68
C SER A 8 -4.46 -6.98 0.40
N ARG A 9 -4.63 -8.25 0.79
CA ARG A 9 -3.71 -8.95 1.72
C ARG A 9 -2.29 -8.92 1.19
N PHE A 10 -2.10 -9.08 -0.12
CA PHE A 10 -0.79 -8.99 -0.75
C PHE A 10 -0.09 -7.65 -0.46
N LYS A 11 -0.80 -6.53 -0.67
CA LYS A 11 -0.25 -5.20 -0.41
C LYS A 11 0.02 -4.95 1.07
N LYS A 12 -0.88 -5.38 1.95
CA LYS A 12 -0.69 -5.33 3.42
C LYS A 12 0.52 -6.12 3.86
N ASN A 13 0.69 -7.34 3.35
CA ASN A 13 1.78 -8.23 3.73
C ASN A 13 3.12 -7.72 3.20
N ASN A 14 3.19 -7.24 1.95
CA ASN A 14 4.40 -6.64 1.42
C ASN A 14 4.85 -5.43 2.24
N LEU A 15 3.93 -4.56 2.62
CA LEU A 15 4.27 -3.40 3.45
C LEU A 15 4.78 -3.82 4.83
N LYS A 16 4.17 -4.83 5.46
CA LYS A 16 4.70 -5.43 6.71
C LYS A 16 6.09 -6.01 6.53
N MET A 17 6.34 -6.74 5.44
CA MET A 17 7.66 -7.31 5.15
C MET A 17 8.73 -6.22 5.02
N TYR A 18 8.42 -5.11 4.33
CA TYR A 18 9.36 -3.99 4.23
C TYR A 18 9.64 -3.34 5.60
N ILE A 19 8.62 -3.15 6.43
CA ILE A 19 8.80 -2.63 7.80
C ILE A 19 9.73 -3.54 8.60
N VAL A 20 9.46 -4.86 8.60
CA VAL A 20 10.27 -5.85 9.33
C VAL A 20 11.71 -5.86 8.81
N ALA A 21 11.91 -5.85 7.49
CA ALA A 21 13.24 -5.81 6.89
C ALA A 21 14.02 -4.55 7.30
N CYS A 22 13.38 -3.37 7.30
CA CYS A 22 13.99 -2.13 7.76
C CYS A 22 14.36 -2.19 9.25
N VAL A 23 13.51 -2.77 10.11
CA VAL A 23 13.81 -2.92 11.54
C VAL A 23 15.00 -3.86 11.75
N ILE A 24 15.03 -5.01 11.07
CA ILE A 24 16.16 -5.95 11.16
C ILE A 24 17.45 -5.29 10.69
N ALA A 25 17.42 -4.58 9.56
CA ALA A 25 18.57 -3.84 9.05
C ALA A 25 19.03 -2.74 10.03
N ALA A 26 18.10 -1.99 10.63
CA ALA A 26 18.42 -0.96 11.61
C ALA A 26 19.11 -1.54 12.86
N VAL A 27 18.63 -2.68 13.36
CA VAL A 27 19.25 -3.38 14.50
C VAL A 27 20.63 -3.91 14.13
N TRP A 28 20.78 -4.53 12.96
CA TRP A 28 22.08 -5.02 12.48
C TRP A 28 23.09 -3.89 12.37
N PHE A 29 22.77 -2.86 11.57
CA PHE A 29 23.66 -1.73 11.35
C PHE A 29 23.91 -0.96 12.66
N GLY A 30 22.92 -0.91 13.54
CA GLY A 30 23.07 -0.29 14.85
C GLY A 30 24.04 -1.05 15.74
N TYR A 31 23.96 -2.37 15.75
CA TYR A 31 24.86 -3.23 16.50
C TYR A 31 26.30 -3.09 16.01
N ASP A 32 26.54 -3.32 14.72
CA ASP A 32 27.88 -3.22 14.15
C ASP A 32 28.43 -1.79 14.16
N GLY A 33 27.58 -0.78 13.97
CA GLY A 33 27.99 0.63 13.89
C GLY A 33 28.29 1.29 15.23
N TYR A 34 27.65 0.85 16.32
CA TYR A 34 27.69 1.56 17.61
C TYR A 34 28.05 0.67 18.83
N LEU A 35 27.65 -0.60 18.83
CA LEU A 35 27.76 -1.46 20.02
C LEU A 35 28.89 -2.49 19.93
N ASN A 36 29.23 -2.94 18.72
CA ASN A 36 30.24 -3.95 18.49
C ASN A 36 31.64 -3.33 18.49
N GLU A 37 32.28 -3.27 19.66
CA GLU A 37 33.60 -2.64 19.83
C GLU A 37 34.69 -3.27 18.96
N LYS A 38 34.62 -4.59 18.73
CA LYS A 38 35.55 -5.29 17.84
C LYS A 38 35.39 -4.76 16.41
N PHE A 39 34.17 -4.73 15.89
CA PHE A 39 33.88 -4.22 14.56
C PHE A 39 34.29 -2.75 14.41
N LYS A 40 34.00 -1.92 15.42
CA LYS A 40 34.40 -0.51 15.42
C LYS A 40 35.93 -0.36 15.34
N THR A 41 36.67 -1.14 16.12
CA THR A 41 38.14 -1.11 16.11
C THR A 41 38.70 -1.57 14.77
N ASP A 42 38.17 -2.68 14.24
CA ASP A 42 38.61 -3.26 12.96
C ASP A 42 38.34 -2.33 11.77
N HIS A 43 37.33 -1.46 11.87
CA HIS A 43 36.88 -0.54 10.83
C HIS A 43 37.10 0.95 11.17
N THR A 44 38.04 1.23 12.07
CA THR A 44 38.53 2.59 12.34
C THR A 44 39.96 2.72 11.84
N ASP A 45 40.24 3.80 11.10
CA ASP A 45 41.57 4.06 10.56
C ASP A 45 42.56 4.55 11.63
N THR A 46 43.83 4.69 11.24
CA THR A 46 44.91 5.18 12.12
C THR A 46 44.70 6.63 12.60
N ASN A 47 43.79 7.38 11.99
CA ASN A 47 43.43 8.74 12.37
C ASN A 47 42.17 8.78 13.27
N GLY A 48 41.64 7.63 13.68
CA GLY A 48 40.43 7.53 14.50
C GLY A 48 39.14 7.79 13.72
N LYS A 49 39.17 7.75 12.38
CA LYS A 49 37.99 7.94 11.53
C LYS A 49 37.41 6.60 11.09
N PRO A 50 36.07 6.48 11.04
CA PRO A 50 35.44 5.29 10.50
C PRO A 50 35.77 5.13 9.01
N ASP A 51 36.05 3.89 8.59
CA ASP A 51 36.12 3.55 7.18
C ASP A 51 34.71 3.62 6.52
N SER A 52 34.64 3.32 5.22
CA SER A 52 33.36 3.34 4.50
C SER A 52 32.33 2.35 5.06
N THR A 53 32.77 1.23 5.63
CA THR A 53 31.91 0.17 6.18
C THR A 53 31.31 0.61 7.51
N LEU A 54 32.13 1.09 8.44
CA LEU A 54 31.67 1.59 9.73
C LEU A 54 30.80 2.84 9.55
N TYR A 55 31.17 3.74 8.63
CA TYR A 55 30.34 4.90 8.30
C TYR A 55 28.98 4.49 7.73
N PHE A 56 28.94 3.49 6.84
CA PHE A 56 27.69 2.96 6.28
C PHE A 56 26.80 2.39 7.38
N ASN A 57 27.33 1.60 8.31
CA ASN A 57 26.53 1.04 9.41
C ASN A 57 26.02 2.14 10.35
N GLN A 58 26.87 3.11 10.70
CA GLN A 58 26.48 4.24 11.56
C GLN A 58 25.35 5.08 10.93
N LYS A 59 25.42 5.39 9.64
CA LYS A 59 24.37 6.17 8.96
C LYS A 59 23.17 5.33 8.52
N GLY A 60 23.41 4.08 8.15
CA GLY A 60 22.40 3.14 7.70
C GLY A 60 21.39 2.82 8.80
N ALA A 61 21.85 2.64 10.05
CA ALA A 61 20.97 2.34 11.18
C ALA A 61 19.84 3.38 11.38
N PRO A 62 20.11 4.69 11.58
CA PRO A 62 19.05 5.68 11.75
C PRO A 62 18.21 5.87 10.47
N ILE A 63 18.79 5.71 9.27
CA ILE A 63 18.03 5.78 8.01
C ILE A 63 17.02 4.63 7.93
N MET A 64 17.43 3.40 8.23
CA MET A 64 16.55 2.23 8.20
C MET A 64 15.48 2.31 9.28
N LEU A 65 15.81 2.81 10.46
CA LEU A 65 14.82 3.06 11.51
C LEU A 65 13.79 4.12 11.07
N GLY A 66 14.26 5.24 10.49
CA GLY A 66 13.38 6.27 9.94
C GLY A 66 12.47 5.74 8.84
N ALA A 67 13.00 4.91 7.94
CA ALA A 67 12.22 4.24 6.90
C ALA A 67 11.14 3.33 7.49
N ALA A 68 11.48 2.52 8.51
CA ALA A 68 10.52 1.66 9.19
C ALA A 68 9.37 2.47 9.82
N ILE A 69 9.68 3.61 10.45
CA ILE A 69 8.69 4.51 11.05
C ILE A 69 7.75 5.07 9.97
N VAL A 70 8.29 5.61 8.87
CA VAL A 70 7.50 6.17 7.76
C VAL A 70 6.59 5.10 7.14
N LEU A 71 7.13 3.90 6.89
CA LEU A 71 6.34 2.79 6.37
C LEU A 71 5.27 2.31 7.36
N GLY A 72 5.57 2.32 8.66
CA GLY A 72 4.61 2.03 9.74
C GLY A 72 3.44 3.00 9.76
N PHE A 73 3.70 4.30 9.67
CA PHE A 73 2.66 5.32 9.53
C PHE A 73 1.82 5.11 8.27
N PHE A 74 2.47 4.85 7.13
CA PHE A 74 1.77 4.57 5.87
C PHE A 74 0.88 3.32 5.96
N PHE A 75 1.36 2.26 6.62
CA PHE A 75 0.57 1.06 6.88
C PHE A 75 -0.64 1.38 7.75
N PHE A 76 -0.46 2.10 8.86
CA PHE A 76 -1.55 2.47 9.75
C PHE A 76 -2.61 3.32 9.05
N ALA A 77 -2.20 4.30 8.24
CA ALA A 77 -3.13 5.16 7.48
C ALA A 77 -3.85 4.43 6.31
N ALA A 78 -3.36 3.27 5.89
CA ALA A 78 -3.92 2.51 4.76
C ALA A 78 -4.64 1.22 5.16
N LYS A 79 -4.42 0.68 6.35
CA LYS A 79 -4.86 -0.68 6.74
C LYS A 79 -6.38 -0.88 6.73
N ASP A 80 -7.14 0.17 7.06
CA ASP A 80 -8.61 0.12 7.18
C ASP A 80 -9.32 0.61 5.91
N ARG A 81 -8.56 0.98 4.86
CA ARG A 81 -9.15 1.40 3.59
C ARG A 81 -9.86 0.22 2.94
N LYS A 82 -11.10 0.44 2.53
CA LYS A 82 -11.94 -0.53 1.82
C LYS A 82 -12.86 0.18 0.83
N ILE A 83 -13.11 -0.46 -0.30
CA ILE A 83 -14.23 -0.10 -1.18
C ILE A 83 -15.49 -0.71 -0.59
N VAL A 84 -16.59 0.05 -0.61
CA VAL A 84 -17.90 -0.44 -0.16
C VAL A 84 -18.89 -0.21 -1.29
N ALA A 85 -19.46 -1.29 -1.81
CA ALA A 85 -20.61 -1.24 -2.69
C ALA A 85 -21.85 -1.44 -1.82
N ASP A 86 -22.54 -0.35 -1.51
CA ASP A 86 -23.77 -0.42 -0.70
C ASP A 86 -25.01 -0.62 -1.59
N ASP A 87 -26.19 -0.26 -1.11
CA ASP A 87 -27.41 -0.47 -1.89
C ASP A 87 -27.66 0.61 -2.97
N THR A 88 -26.96 1.74 -2.90
CA THR A 88 -27.21 2.98 -3.68
C THR A 88 -25.97 3.55 -4.38
N GLU A 89 -24.79 3.35 -3.81
CA GLU A 89 -23.54 3.96 -4.25
C GLU A 89 -22.32 3.04 -4.05
N LEU A 90 -21.27 3.38 -4.78
CA LEU A 90 -19.93 2.81 -4.66
C LEU A 90 -19.04 3.82 -3.93
N LYS A 91 -18.69 3.50 -2.69
CA LYS A 91 -17.75 4.28 -1.87
C LYS A 91 -16.32 3.83 -2.13
N VAL A 92 -15.49 4.74 -2.63
CA VAL A 92 -14.07 4.49 -2.88
C VAL A 92 -13.21 5.36 -1.96
N PRO A 93 -12.23 4.80 -1.24
CA PRO A 93 -11.37 5.60 -0.35
C PRO A 93 -10.61 6.70 -1.10
N ALA A 94 -10.66 7.91 -0.54
CA ALA A 94 -10.03 9.13 -1.08
C ALA A 94 -10.60 9.61 -2.43
N GLN A 95 -11.82 9.17 -2.78
CA GLN A 95 -12.59 9.66 -3.93
C GLN A 95 -14.03 9.87 -3.50
N ASP A 96 -14.78 10.63 -4.30
CA ASP A 96 -16.20 10.84 -4.06
C ASP A 96 -16.99 9.52 -4.25
N SER A 97 -18.08 9.37 -3.49
CA SER A 97 -19.01 8.27 -3.71
C SER A 97 -19.62 8.35 -5.10
N ILE A 98 -19.73 7.20 -5.77
CA ILE A 98 -20.30 7.10 -7.11
C ILE A 98 -21.69 6.47 -6.99
N ALA A 99 -22.74 7.29 -7.14
CA ALA A 99 -24.11 6.80 -7.17
C ALA A 99 -24.33 5.87 -8.37
N TYR A 100 -25.10 4.79 -8.19
CA TYR A 100 -25.34 3.82 -9.28
C TYR A 100 -26.09 4.43 -10.46
N SER A 101 -26.95 5.40 -10.22
CA SER A 101 -27.64 6.17 -11.27
C SER A 101 -26.69 6.99 -12.15
N LYS A 102 -25.47 7.27 -11.68
CA LYS A 102 -24.44 7.98 -12.46
C LYS A 102 -23.49 7.04 -13.20
N ILE A 103 -23.57 5.72 -12.97
CA ILE A 103 -22.75 4.75 -13.68
C ILE A 103 -23.32 4.57 -15.09
N GLU A 104 -22.49 4.81 -16.10
CA GLU A 104 -22.89 4.68 -17.51
C GLU A 104 -22.57 3.29 -18.06
N SER A 105 -21.42 2.73 -17.67
CA SER A 105 -21.02 1.39 -18.10
C SER A 105 -19.93 0.81 -17.20
N ILE A 106 -19.81 -0.52 -17.22
CA ILE A 106 -18.75 -1.27 -16.55
C ILE A 106 -18.02 -2.12 -17.58
N ASP A 107 -16.75 -1.81 -17.83
CA ASP A 107 -15.88 -2.64 -18.66
C ASP A 107 -15.21 -3.72 -17.81
N ARG A 108 -15.71 -4.95 -17.98
CA ARG A 108 -15.20 -6.17 -17.32
C ARG A 108 -14.29 -7.02 -18.20
N THR A 109 -13.92 -6.55 -19.41
CA THR A 109 -13.17 -7.32 -20.42
C THR A 109 -11.87 -7.92 -19.87
N HIS A 110 -11.24 -7.22 -18.94
CA HIS A 110 -9.96 -7.61 -18.37
C HIS A 110 -10.06 -8.25 -16.98
N PHE A 111 -11.25 -8.43 -16.43
CA PHE A 111 -11.39 -8.92 -15.06
C PHE A 111 -10.92 -10.37 -14.92
N ALA A 112 -11.39 -11.27 -15.79
CA ALA A 112 -11.04 -12.69 -15.72
C ALA A 112 -9.54 -12.98 -15.93
N LYS A 113 -8.86 -12.20 -16.78
CA LYS A 113 -7.45 -12.43 -17.15
C LYS A 113 -6.46 -11.58 -16.35
N LYS A 114 -6.83 -10.35 -15.99
CA LYS A 114 -5.93 -9.35 -15.37
C LYS A 114 -6.43 -8.83 -14.02
N GLY A 115 -7.61 -9.26 -13.56
CA GLY A 115 -8.10 -8.94 -12.23
C GLY A 115 -8.58 -7.50 -12.04
N TYR A 116 -8.90 -6.79 -13.12
CA TYR A 116 -9.41 -5.42 -13.03
C TYR A 116 -10.60 -5.15 -13.94
N PHE A 117 -11.41 -4.18 -13.54
CA PHE A 117 -12.49 -3.62 -14.35
C PHE A 117 -12.47 -2.09 -14.27
N VAL A 118 -13.14 -1.45 -15.21
CA VAL A 118 -13.27 0.01 -15.26
C VAL A 118 -14.74 0.38 -15.14
N VAL A 119 -15.06 1.28 -14.22
CA VAL A 119 -16.39 1.87 -14.08
C VAL A 119 -16.34 3.23 -14.75
N ASN A 120 -17.17 3.44 -15.77
CA ASN A 120 -17.39 4.74 -16.40
C ASN A 120 -18.63 5.36 -15.78
N TYR A 121 -18.52 6.61 -15.33
CA TYR A 121 -19.57 7.29 -14.59
C TYR A 121 -19.51 8.79 -14.81
N LYS A 122 -20.60 9.47 -14.49
CA LYS A 122 -20.65 10.94 -14.44
C LYS A 122 -20.18 11.44 -13.08
N ASP A 123 -19.22 12.35 -13.06
CA ASP A 123 -18.76 12.97 -11.83
C ASP A 123 -19.81 13.93 -11.24
N TRP A 124 -19.45 14.65 -10.18
CA TRP A 124 -20.35 15.61 -9.54
C TRP A 124 -20.68 16.83 -10.42
N LYS A 125 -19.90 17.09 -11.48
CA LYS A 125 -20.16 18.11 -12.52
C LYS A 125 -20.81 17.52 -13.78
N ASP A 126 -21.28 16.28 -13.71
CA ASP A 126 -21.82 15.50 -14.82
C ASP A 126 -20.86 15.33 -16.01
N ARG A 127 -19.56 15.39 -15.75
CA ARG A 127 -18.51 15.12 -16.74
C ARG A 127 -18.21 13.61 -16.78
N PRO A 128 -17.87 13.06 -17.95
CA PRO A 128 -17.46 11.66 -18.05
C PRO A 128 -16.16 11.46 -17.27
N ALA A 129 -16.19 10.48 -16.36
CA ALA A 129 -15.07 10.06 -15.54
C ALA A 129 -14.97 8.53 -15.56
N SER A 130 -13.79 8.01 -15.26
CA SER A 130 -13.58 6.57 -15.16
C SER A 130 -12.71 6.23 -13.97
N ILE A 131 -13.01 5.11 -13.33
CA ILE A 131 -12.22 4.56 -12.25
C ILE A 131 -11.87 3.10 -12.54
N LYS A 132 -10.58 2.80 -12.47
CA LYS A 132 -10.07 1.44 -12.55
C LYS A 132 -9.97 0.81 -11.17
N LEU A 133 -10.67 -0.31 -10.97
CA LEU A 133 -10.58 -1.12 -9.76
C LEU A 133 -9.85 -2.43 -10.08
N SER A 134 -8.87 -2.80 -9.24
CA SER A 134 -8.02 -3.98 -9.46
C SER A 134 -7.85 -4.79 -8.18
N ASP A 135 -7.90 -6.12 -8.34
CA ASP A 135 -7.68 -7.14 -7.32
C ASP A 135 -6.31 -7.04 -6.64
N ARG A 136 -5.30 -6.55 -7.37
CA ARG A 136 -3.97 -6.24 -6.83
C ARG A 136 -4.03 -5.22 -5.70
N LYS A 137 -5.00 -4.29 -5.76
CA LYS A 137 -5.19 -3.24 -4.75
C LYS A 137 -6.28 -3.60 -3.74
N TRP A 138 -7.29 -4.36 -4.13
CA TRP A 138 -8.47 -4.63 -3.31
C TRP A 138 -8.83 -6.11 -3.34
N ASP A 139 -8.98 -6.74 -2.18
CA ASP A 139 -9.50 -8.10 -2.10
C ASP A 139 -11.02 -8.09 -2.29
N ASN A 140 -11.60 -9.26 -2.58
CA ASN A 140 -13.05 -9.46 -2.75
C ASN A 140 -13.69 -8.61 -3.88
N LEU A 141 -12.89 -8.21 -4.88
CA LEU A 141 -13.34 -7.33 -5.94
C LEU A 141 -14.35 -7.98 -6.89
N ALA A 142 -14.35 -9.32 -6.99
CA ALA A 142 -15.34 -10.07 -7.78
C ALA A 142 -16.77 -9.86 -7.24
N ALA A 143 -16.96 -9.95 -5.93
CA ALA A 143 -18.27 -9.72 -5.31
C ALA A 143 -18.76 -8.29 -5.52
N VAL A 144 -17.85 -7.31 -5.53
CA VAL A 144 -18.20 -5.91 -5.85
C VAL A 144 -18.64 -5.79 -7.32
N LEU A 145 -17.94 -6.44 -8.26
CA LEU A 145 -18.32 -6.43 -9.67
C LEU A 145 -19.71 -7.04 -9.89
N ASP A 146 -19.98 -8.18 -9.25
CA ASP A 146 -21.27 -8.87 -9.35
C ASP A 146 -22.41 -8.00 -8.79
N HIS A 147 -22.19 -7.39 -7.63
CA HIS A 147 -23.16 -6.48 -7.01
C HIS A 147 -23.43 -5.24 -7.86
N LEU A 148 -22.38 -4.62 -8.41
CA LEU A 148 -22.54 -3.48 -9.31
C LEU A 148 -23.32 -3.87 -10.57
N THR A 149 -22.99 -5.02 -11.19
CA THR A 149 -23.66 -5.51 -12.40
C THR A 149 -25.14 -5.77 -12.14
N ALA A 150 -25.50 -6.31 -10.97
CA ALA A 150 -26.89 -6.56 -10.58
C ALA A 150 -27.70 -5.28 -10.32
N LYS A 151 -27.03 -4.17 -9.97
CA LYS A 151 -27.69 -2.89 -9.63
C LYS A 151 -27.87 -1.95 -10.82
N ILE A 152 -27.07 -2.12 -11.87
CA ILE A 152 -27.15 -1.31 -13.10
C ILE A 152 -27.93 -1.98 -14.24
N SER A 153 -28.27 -3.26 -14.09
CA SER A 153 -29.10 -4.02 -15.03
C SER A 153 -30.58 -3.85 -14.74
#